data_AF-A0A3S3E792-F1
#
_entry.id   AF-A0A3S3E792-F1
#
_cell.length_a   1.000
_cell.length_b   1.000
_cell.length_c   1.000
_cell.angle_alpha   90.00
_cell.angle_beta   90.00
_cell.angle_gamma   90.00
#
_symmetry.space_group_name_H-M   'P 1'
#
loop_
_entity.id
_entity.type
_entity.pdbx_description
1 polymer ?
#
loop_
_entity_poly.entity_id
_entity_poly.type
_entity_poly.pdbx_seq_one_letter_code
_entity_poly.pdbx_strand_id
1 'polypeptide(L)'
;MAEDAKRGGKTGTLTIRLDPKTRFILEYLSRLKGQSITTVVERAIVAAASQETVADPRYPDQPDSWQQFWDVSDGCRALRMAERPEFFPTYEEDRRLAFAKEHWPFFWASHDRSRFLNYYVDVLWSRIDEFIQIHDDSKQADYFAAGKAMQEALRNAKLAAPEWPIPTKPKPKPSELDDEIPF
;
A
#
# COMPACT_ATOMS: atom_id res chain seq x y z
N MET A 1 -5.57 -14.06 28.42
CA MET A 1 -6.53 -13.94 27.30
C MET A 1 -5.72 -13.59 26.06
N ALA A 2 -5.30 -14.59 25.31
CA ALA A 2 -4.58 -14.40 24.04
C ALA A 2 -5.63 -14.46 22.94
N GLU A 3 -5.91 -13.34 22.29
CA GLU A 3 -6.78 -13.31 21.12
C GLU A 3 -6.08 -14.03 19.97
N ASP A 4 -6.80 -14.98 19.38
CA ASP A 4 -6.45 -15.77 18.22
C ASP A 4 -5.81 -14.93 17.10
N ALA A 5 -4.51 -15.12 16.91
CA ALA A 5 -3.86 -14.80 15.65
C ALA A 5 -4.55 -15.64 14.56
N LYS A 6 -5.45 -15.01 13.78
CA LYS A 6 -6.04 -15.56 12.55
C LYS A 6 -4.94 -15.91 11.55
N ARG A 7 -4.31 -17.07 11.74
CA ARG A 7 -3.51 -17.76 10.73
C ARG A 7 -4.45 -18.66 9.94
N GLY A 8 -4.63 -18.32 8.65
CA GLY A 8 -5.39 -19.12 7.70
C GLY A 8 -6.12 -18.22 6.73
N GLY A 9 -5.59 -18.09 5.50
CA GLY A 9 -6.25 -17.39 4.41
C GLY A 9 -7.64 -17.98 4.21
N LYS A 10 -8.66 -17.26 4.70
CA LYS A 10 -10.05 -17.70 4.59
C LYS A 10 -10.45 -17.50 3.13
N THR A 11 -10.82 -18.58 2.46
CA THR A 11 -11.53 -18.53 1.19
C THR A 11 -12.71 -17.55 1.32
N GLY A 12 -12.77 -16.54 0.46
CA GLY A 12 -13.85 -15.56 0.46
C GLY A 12 -15.03 -16.02 -0.38
N THR A 13 -16.25 -15.67 0.04
CA THR A 13 -17.45 -15.88 -0.78
C THR A 13 -17.60 -14.72 -1.77
N LEU A 14 -17.57 -15.02 -3.07
CA LEU A 14 -17.83 -14.05 -4.14
C LEU A 14 -19.15 -14.39 -4.84
N THR A 15 -20.09 -13.45 -4.86
CA THR A 15 -21.36 -13.59 -5.58
C THR A 15 -21.29 -12.86 -6.92
N ILE A 16 -21.38 -13.59 -8.02
CA ILE A 16 -21.35 -13.03 -9.38
C ILE A 16 -22.71 -13.26 -10.05
N ARG A 17 -23.24 -12.23 -10.72
CA ARG A 17 -24.41 -12.37 -11.59
C ARG A 17 -23.95 -12.79 -12.98
N LEU A 18 -24.41 -13.94 -13.44
CA LEU A 18 -24.11 -14.49 -14.77
C LEU A 18 -25.41 -14.63 -15.55
N ASP A 19 -25.37 -14.34 -16.85
CA ASP A 19 -26.46 -14.70 -17.74
C ASP A 19 -26.57 -16.23 -17.87
N PRO A 20 -27.75 -16.76 -18.27
CA PRO A 20 -27.97 -18.21 -18.36
C PRO A 20 -26.98 -18.95 -19.26
N LYS A 21 -26.50 -18.31 -20.34
CA LYS A 21 -25.57 -18.94 -21.30
C LYS A 21 -24.18 -19.07 -20.68
N THR A 22 -23.67 -18.02 -20.03
CA THR A 22 -22.36 -18.05 -19.36
C THR A 22 -22.36 -19.07 -18.21
N ARG A 23 -23.45 -19.15 -17.45
CA ARG A 23 -23.61 -20.18 -16.41
C ARG A 23 -23.52 -21.59 -17.00
N PHE A 24 -24.25 -21.86 -18.09
CA PHE A 24 -24.21 -23.16 -18.76
C PHE A 24 -22.79 -23.52 -19.26
N ILE A 25 -22.09 -22.57 -19.89
CA ILE A 25 -20.70 -22.78 -20.36
C ILE A 25 -19.78 -23.13 -19.20
N LEU A 26 -19.91 -22.44 -18.05
CA LEU A 26 -19.12 -22.72 -16.85
C LEU A 26 -19.38 -24.11 -16.29
N GLU A 27 -20.66 -24.52 -16.21
CA GLU A 27 -21.06 -25.87 -15.78
C GLU A 27 -20.56 -26.95 -16.76
N TYR A 28 -20.66 -26.72 -18.07
CA TYR A 28 -20.14 -27.61 -19.11
C TYR A 28 -18.63 -27.80 -18.97
N LEU A 29 -17.85 -26.72 -18.80
CA LEU A 29 -16.40 -26.78 -18.64
C LEU A 29 -15.99 -27.49 -17.35
N SER A 30 -16.71 -27.24 -16.25
CA SER A 30 -16.50 -27.93 -14.97
C SER A 30 -16.66 -29.44 -15.12
N ARG A 31 -17.73 -29.90 -15.79
CA ARG A 31 -17.96 -31.33 -16.05
C ARG A 31 -16.94 -31.92 -17.02
N LEU A 32 -16.64 -31.22 -18.11
CA LEU A 32 -15.69 -31.68 -19.14
C LEU A 32 -14.28 -31.87 -18.56
N LYS A 33 -13.85 -30.97 -17.66
CA LYS A 33 -12.52 -31.02 -17.04
C LYS A 33 -12.47 -31.84 -15.73
N GLY A 34 -13.61 -32.31 -15.23
CA GLY A 34 -13.70 -33.01 -13.94
C GLY A 34 -13.27 -32.14 -12.75
N GLN A 35 -13.51 -30.83 -12.80
CA GLN A 35 -13.06 -29.86 -11.80
C GLN A 35 -14.25 -29.10 -11.19
N SER A 36 -14.12 -28.61 -9.97
CA SER A 36 -15.15 -27.74 -9.38
C SER A 36 -15.28 -26.44 -10.19
N ILE A 37 -16.48 -25.85 -10.20
CA ILE A 37 -16.72 -24.54 -10.81
C ILE A 37 -15.71 -23.51 -10.28
N THR A 38 -15.47 -23.49 -8.96
CA THR A 38 -14.47 -22.63 -8.32
C THR A 38 -13.09 -22.78 -8.94
N THR A 39 -12.60 -24.01 -9.14
CA THR A 39 -11.28 -24.26 -9.75
C THR A 39 -11.21 -23.75 -11.18
N VAL A 40 -12.29 -23.93 -11.97
CA VAL A 40 -12.35 -23.43 -13.35
C VAL A 40 -12.27 -21.91 -13.38
N VAL A 41 -13.01 -21.24 -12.50
CA VAL A 41 -13.01 -19.78 -12.38
C VAL A 41 -11.65 -19.25 -11.93
N GLU A 42 -11.07 -19.80 -10.86
CA GLU A 42 -9.76 -19.38 -10.35
C GLU A 42 -8.67 -19.52 -11.43
N ARG A 43 -8.63 -20.65 -12.13
CA ARG A 43 -7.66 -20.86 -13.22
C ARG A 43 -7.88 -19.89 -14.37
N ALA A 44 -9.13 -19.61 -14.73
CA ALA A 44 -9.44 -18.65 -15.79
C ALA A 44 -8.99 -17.23 -15.39
N ILE A 45 -9.23 -16.81 -14.14
CA ILE A 45 -8.79 -15.51 -13.62
C ILE A 45 -7.27 -15.41 -13.62
N VAL A 46 -6.57 -16.41 -13.08
CA VAL A 46 -5.09 -16.41 -13.04
C VAL A 46 -4.51 -16.40 -14.45
N ALA A 47 -5.08 -17.17 -15.38
CA ALA A 47 -4.64 -17.19 -16.77
C ALA A 47 -4.84 -15.83 -17.45
N ALA A 48 -6.00 -15.20 -17.26
CA ALA A 48 -6.26 -13.86 -17.78
C ALA A 48 -5.32 -12.81 -17.16
N ALA A 49 -5.20 -12.78 -15.83
CA ALA A 49 -4.33 -11.85 -15.12
C ALA A 49 -2.84 -12.01 -15.47
N SER A 50 -2.41 -13.22 -15.86
CA SER A 50 -1.02 -13.47 -16.29
C SER A 50 -0.70 -12.91 -17.68
N GLN A 51 -1.73 -12.54 -18.46
CA GLN A 51 -1.58 -11.90 -19.77
C GLN A 51 -1.63 -10.37 -19.66
N GLU A 52 -2.10 -9.84 -18.53
CA GLU A 52 -2.18 -8.40 -18.26
C GLU A 52 -0.91 -7.91 -17.57
N THR A 53 -0.33 -6.85 -18.10
CA THR A 53 0.89 -6.25 -17.55
C THR A 53 0.80 -4.74 -17.53
N VAL A 54 1.42 -4.11 -16.53
CA VAL A 54 1.51 -2.66 -16.38
C VAL A 54 2.95 -2.24 -16.67
N ALA A 55 3.17 -1.21 -17.49
CA ALA A 55 4.53 -0.76 -17.78
C ALA A 55 5.24 -0.26 -16.50
N ASP A 56 6.46 -0.69 -16.23
CA ASP A 56 7.26 -0.14 -15.13
C ASP A 56 7.96 1.16 -15.58
N PRO A 57 7.70 2.32 -14.94
CA PRO A 57 8.38 3.58 -15.22
C PRO A 57 9.90 3.50 -15.04
N ARG A 58 10.40 2.59 -14.18
CA ARG A 58 11.82 2.40 -13.95
C ARG A 58 12.46 1.45 -14.96
N TYR A 59 11.70 0.44 -15.41
CA TYR A 59 12.18 -0.58 -16.36
C TYR A 59 11.14 -0.80 -17.47
N PRO A 60 11.08 0.08 -18.49
CA PRO A 60 10.06 0.00 -19.54
C PRO A 60 10.02 -1.32 -20.31
N ASP A 61 11.17 -2.01 -20.40
CA ASP A 61 11.30 -3.30 -21.10
C ASP A 61 10.87 -4.51 -20.23
N GLN A 62 10.53 -4.29 -18.96
CA GLN A 62 10.13 -5.32 -18.01
C GLN A 62 8.82 -4.90 -17.33
N PRO A 63 7.67 -5.11 -17.99
CA PRO A 63 6.41 -4.68 -17.43
C PRO A 63 6.05 -5.53 -16.20
N ASP A 64 5.44 -4.86 -15.21
CA ASP A 64 5.00 -5.45 -13.96
C ASP A 64 3.74 -6.29 -14.19
N SER A 65 3.74 -7.52 -13.66
CA SER A 65 2.53 -8.35 -13.59
C SER A 65 1.82 -8.17 -12.24
N TRP A 66 0.62 -8.77 -12.10
CA TRP A 66 -0.12 -8.77 -10.82
C TRP A 66 0.72 -9.24 -9.61
N GLN A 67 1.73 -10.09 -9.84
CA GLN A 67 2.61 -10.61 -8.78
C GLN A 67 3.43 -9.50 -8.13
N GLN A 68 3.84 -8.50 -8.91
CA GLN A 68 4.57 -7.35 -8.38
C GLN A 68 3.68 -6.50 -7.47
N PHE A 69 2.37 -6.46 -7.72
CA PHE A 69 1.42 -5.70 -6.92
C PHE A 69 0.93 -6.46 -5.69
N TRP A 70 1.00 -7.78 -5.70
CA TRP A 70 0.57 -8.62 -4.59
C TRP A 70 1.50 -8.48 -3.37
N ASP A 71 0.89 -8.35 -2.20
CA ASP A 71 1.54 -8.41 -0.89
C ASP A 71 0.57 -9.08 0.09
N VAL A 72 1.11 -9.71 1.14
CA VAL A 72 0.30 -10.29 2.22
C VAL A 72 -0.31 -9.17 3.08
N SER A 73 0.38 -8.04 3.15
CA SER A 73 -0.11 -6.82 3.78
C SER A 73 -1.12 -6.13 2.87
N ASP A 74 -2.38 -6.07 3.32
CA ASP A 74 -3.45 -5.37 2.61
C ASP A 74 -3.08 -3.88 2.37
N GLY A 75 -2.41 -3.25 3.34
CA GLY A 75 -1.99 -1.86 3.22
C GLY A 75 -0.86 -1.64 2.22
N CYS A 76 0.13 -2.55 2.18
CA CYS A 76 1.19 -2.46 1.18
C CYS A 76 0.62 -2.66 -0.23
N ARG A 77 -0.31 -3.61 -0.42
CA ARG A 77 -1.00 -3.81 -1.70
C ARG A 77 -1.80 -2.57 -2.10
N ALA A 78 -2.58 -2.01 -1.18
CA ALA A 78 -3.39 -0.81 -1.44
C ALA A 78 -2.52 0.40 -1.82
N LEU A 79 -1.45 0.67 -1.08
CA LEU A 79 -0.52 1.76 -1.41
C LEU A 79 0.16 1.54 -2.77
N ARG A 80 0.64 0.31 -3.03
CA ARG A 80 1.32 -0.02 -4.29
C ARG A 80 0.39 0.11 -5.50
N MET A 81 -0.89 -0.25 -5.36
CA MET A 81 -1.89 -0.04 -6.41
C MET A 81 -2.25 1.43 -6.58
N ALA A 82 -2.46 2.18 -5.49
CA ALA A 82 -2.81 3.60 -5.55
C ALA A 82 -1.70 4.47 -6.17
N GLU A 83 -0.43 4.05 -6.06
CA GLU A 83 0.69 4.75 -6.71
C GLU A 83 0.67 4.69 -8.24
N ARG A 84 -0.12 3.79 -8.82
CA ARG A 84 -0.17 3.55 -10.26
C ARG A 84 -1.38 4.22 -10.89
N PRO A 85 -1.18 5.17 -11.82
CA PRO A 85 -2.31 5.80 -12.52
C PRO A 85 -3.12 4.79 -13.36
N GLU A 86 -2.52 3.66 -13.75
CA GLU A 86 -3.16 2.62 -14.57
C GLU A 86 -4.30 1.89 -13.85
N PHE A 87 -4.35 1.94 -12.52
CA PHE A 87 -5.41 1.30 -11.73
C PHE A 87 -6.58 2.22 -11.41
N PHE A 88 -6.58 3.47 -11.88
CA PHE A 88 -7.67 4.45 -11.67
C PHE A 88 -8.13 4.53 -10.21
N PRO A 89 -7.23 4.90 -9.28
CA PRO A 89 -7.55 4.94 -7.84
C PRO A 89 -8.76 5.82 -7.56
N THR A 90 -9.55 5.41 -6.57
CA THR A 90 -10.68 6.19 -6.06
C THR A 90 -10.17 7.39 -5.23
N TYR A 91 -11.05 8.37 -4.99
CA TYR A 91 -10.72 9.54 -4.16
C TYR A 91 -10.19 9.15 -2.77
N GLU A 92 -10.79 8.16 -2.11
CA GLU A 92 -10.34 7.70 -0.79
C GLU A 92 -8.97 7.01 -0.85
N GLU A 93 -8.66 6.29 -1.93
CA GLU A 93 -7.34 5.68 -2.13
C GLU A 93 -6.26 6.74 -2.38
N ASP A 94 -6.56 7.74 -3.21
CA ASP A 94 -5.68 8.89 -3.43
C ASP A 94 -5.45 9.68 -2.13
N ARG A 95 -6.50 9.88 -1.33
CA ARG A 95 -6.41 10.55 -0.02
C ARG A 95 -5.52 9.78 0.95
N ARG A 96 -5.69 8.46 1.06
CA ARG A 96 -4.82 7.59 1.88
C ARG A 96 -3.38 7.61 1.40
N LEU A 97 -3.16 7.57 0.09
CA LEU A 97 -1.83 7.64 -0.49
C LEU A 97 -1.16 8.99 -0.21
N ALA A 98 -1.88 10.10 -0.38
CA ALA A 98 -1.37 11.43 -0.09
C ALA A 98 -0.97 11.57 1.39
N PHE A 99 -1.83 11.12 2.30
CA PHE A 99 -1.54 11.09 3.73
C PHE A 99 -0.30 10.26 4.05
N ALA A 100 -0.19 9.06 3.50
CA ALA A 100 0.96 8.20 3.69
C ALA A 100 2.23 8.88 3.18
N LYS A 101 2.20 9.50 1.99
CA LYS A 101 3.34 10.21 1.39
C LYS A 101 3.81 11.38 2.27
N GLU A 102 2.89 12.12 2.88
CA GLU A 102 3.21 13.20 3.83
C GLU A 102 3.88 12.66 5.10
N HIS A 103 3.43 11.50 5.58
CA HIS A 103 3.94 10.81 6.77
C HIS A 103 4.86 9.64 6.40
N TRP A 104 5.69 9.81 5.38
CA TRP A 104 6.45 8.71 4.80
C TRP A 104 7.26 7.85 5.79
N PRO A 105 7.84 8.35 6.91
CA PRO A 105 8.63 7.51 7.81
C PRO A 105 7.85 6.37 8.48
N PHE A 106 6.52 6.47 8.48
CA PHE A 106 5.63 5.44 9.04
C PHE A 106 5.27 4.36 8.03
N PHE A 107 5.51 4.58 6.74
CA PHE A 107 5.06 3.70 5.65
C PHE A 107 6.21 3.21 4.75
N TRP A 108 7.28 4.00 4.58
CA TRP A 108 8.45 3.67 3.77
C TRP A 108 9.76 3.78 4.56
N ALA A 109 10.74 2.98 4.16
CA ALA A 109 12.08 2.97 4.76
C ALA A 109 12.87 4.27 4.46
N SER A 110 12.50 4.96 3.39
CA SER A 110 13.21 6.13 2.88
C SER A 110 12.27 7.06 2.12
N HIS A 111 12.68 8.33 2.00
CA HIS A 111 11.90 9.37 1.34
C HIS A 111 11.71 9.13 -0.18
N ASP A 112 12.57 8.31 -0.79
CA ASP A 112 12.42 7.85 -2.18
C ASP A 112 11.22 6.89 -2.37
N ARG A 113 10.62 6.42 -1.27
CA ARG A 113 9.46 5.51 -1.24
C ARG A 113 9.71 4.19 -1.97
N SER A 114 10.97 3.74 -2.00
CA SER A 114 11.34 2.52 -2.74
C SER A 114 10.92 1.23 -2.04
N ARG A 115 10.82 1.23 -0.70
CA ARG A 115 10.50 0.05 0.10
C ARG A 115 9.53 0.36 1.24
N PHE A 116 8.45 -0.41 1.32
CA PHE A 116 7.48 -0.34 2.42
C PHE A 116 8.03 -0.93 3.72
N LEU A 117 7.63 -0.35 4.84
CA LEU A 117 7.85 -0.90 6.18
C LEU A 117 6.63 -1.76 6.56
N ASN A 118 6.50 -2.95 5.96
CA ASN A 118 5.29 -3.79 6.09
C ASN A 118 4.82 -3.96 7.55
N TYR A 119 5.74 -4.11 8.50
CA TYR A 119 5.43 -4.26 9.92
C TYR A 119 4.80 -3.01 10.57
N TYR A 120 5.11 -1.80 10.08
CA TYR A 120 4.37 -0.60 10.49
C TYR A 120 3.04 -0.50 9.75
N VAL A 121 3.06 -0.74 8.44
CA VAL A 121 1.85 -0.66 7.60
C VAL A 121 0.77 -1.58 8.15
N ASP A 122 1.08 -2.82 8.51
CA ASP A 122 0.10 -3.78 9.06
C ASP A 122 -0.56 -3.29 10.36
N VAL A 123 0.16 -2.56 11.20
CA VAL A 123 -0.38 -1.99 12.44
C VAL A 123 -1.24 -0.76 12.13
N LEU A 124 -0.73 0.15 11.32
CA LEU A 124 -1.34 1.45 11.07
C LEU A 124 -2.53 1.39 10.11
N TRP A 125 -2.49 0.48 9.13
CA TRP A 125 -3.46 0.45 8.03
C TRP A 125 -4.89 0.16 8.49
N SER A 126 -5.04 -0.63 9.56
CA SER A 126 -6.35 -0.93 10.14
C SER A 126 -7.10 0.32 10.67
N ARG A 127 -6.35 1.40 10.95
CA ARG A 127 -6.85 2.66 11.52
C ARG A 127 -6.46 3.87 10.66
N ILE A 128 -6.13 3.65 9.38
CA ILE A 128 -5.61 4.72 8.51
C ILE A 128 -6.57 5.91 8.40
N ASP A 129 -7.86 5.64 8.28
CA ASP A 129 -8.89 6.68 8.16
C ASP A 129 -9.03 7.51 9.46
N GLU A 130 -8.77 6.91 10.62
CA GLU A 130 -8.73 7.62 11.91
C GLU A 130 -7.54 8.59 11.97
N PHE A 131 -6.36 8.17 11.52
CA PHE A 131 -5.18 9.04 11.50
C PHE A 131 -5.33 10.19 10.50
N ILE A 132 -5.96 9.94 9.35
CA ILE A 132 -6.31 10.97 8.37
C ILE A 132 -7.26 11.99 9.01
N GLN A 133 -8.29 11.52 9.72
CA GLN A 133 -9.22 12.43 10.40
C GLN A 133 -8.52 13.29 11.46
N ILE A 134 -7.65 12.70 12.29
CA ILE A 134 -6.84 13.44 13.28
C ILE A 134 -5.99 14.52 12.59
N HIS A 135 -5.38 14.20 11.44
CA HIS A 135 -4.60 15.16 10.67
C HIS A 135 -5.45 16.31 10.17
N ASP A 136 -6.58 16.04 9.55
CA ASP A 136 -7.46 17.08 9.00
C ASP A 136 -8.02 17.99 10.11
N ASP A 137 -8.43 17.43 11.24
CA ASP A 137 -8.98 18.18 12.38
C ASP A 137 -7.91 19.03 13.09
N SER A 138 -6.69 18.50 13.20
CA SER A 138 -5.63 19.12 14.00
C SER A 138 -4.64 19.92 13.16
N LYS A 139 -4.71 19.90 11.82
CA LYS A 139 -3.68 20.46 10.92
C LYS A 139 -3.30 21.91 11.24
N GLN A 140 -4.28 22.71 11.65
CA GLN A 140 -4.10 24.13 11.96
C GLN A 140 -3.52 24.36 13.37
N ALA A 141 -3.82 23.49 14.32
CA ALA A 141 -3.45 23.65 15.73
C ALA A 141 -2.18 22.87 16.09
N ASP A 142 -2.09 21.61 15.68
CA ASP A 142 -0.93 20.73 15.82
C ASP A 142 -0.77 19.87 14.56
N TYR A 143 -0.01 20.39 13.60
CA TYR A 143 0.31 19.71 12.34
C TYR A 143 0.92 18.31 12.54
N PHE A 144 1.56 18.05 13.68
CA PHE A 144 2.23 16.78 13.96
C PHE A 144 1.37 15.79 14.75
N ALA A 145 0.12 16.13 15.09
CA ALA A 145 -0.76 15.31 15.92
C ALA A 145 -0.98 13.90 15.37
N ALA A 146 -1.24 13.77 14.07
CA ALA A 146 -1.42 12.47 13.41
C ALA A 146 -0.18 11.58 13.52
N GLY A 147 1.02 12.13 13.30
CA GLY A 147 2.27 11.38 13.46
C GLY A 147 2.52 10.96 14.91
N LYS A 148 2.17 11.79 15.91
CA LYS A 148 2.22 11.39 17.34
C LYS A 148 1.26 10.24 17.65
N ALA A 149 0.03 10.29 17.12
CA ALA A 149 -0.94 9.21 17.27
C ALA A 149 -0.46 7.90 16.61
N MET A 150 0.18 7.99 15.43
CA MET A 150 0.80 6.83 14.78
C MET A 150 1.99 6.28 15.58
N GLN A 151 2.84 7.14 16.16
CA GLN A 151 3.91 6.69 17.06
C GLN A 151 3.36 5.92 18.27
N GLU A 152 2.29 6.43 18.88
CA GLU A 152 1.65 5.77 20.02
C GLU A 152 1.08 4.41 19.62
N ALA A 153 0.41 4.32 18.46
CA ALA A 153 -0.09 3.06 17.93
C ALA A 153 1.03 2.03 17.72
N LEU A 154 2.16 2.45 17.14
CA LEU A 154 3.34 1.59 16.95
C LEU A 154 3.95 1.14 18.28
N ARG A 155 4.06 2.04 19.26
CA ARG A 155 4.57 1.71 20.61
C ARG A 155 3.65 0.74 21.34
N ASN A 156 2.33 0.90 21.23
CA ASN A 156 1.35 -0.03 21.79
C ASN A 156 1.44 -1.42 21.14
N ALA A 157 1.80 -1.47 19.86
CA ALA A 157 2.13 -2.71 19.15
C ALA A 157 3.55 -3.25 19.48
N LYS A 158 4.28 -2.63 20.40
CA LYS A 158 5.66 -2.98 20.81
C LYS A 158 6.69 -2.85 19.69
N LEU A 159 6.45 -1.94 18.75
CA LEU A 159 7.39 -1.61 17.68
C LEU A 159 8.15 -0.32 18.03
N ALA A 160 9.41 -0.25 17.61
CA ALA A 160 10.18 0.98 17.71
C ALA A 160 9.57 1.99 16.73
N ALA A 161 8.96 3.07 17.22
CA ALA A 161 8.36 4.08 16.36
C ALA A 161 9.44 5.00 15.74
N PRO A 162 9.26 5.47 14.50
CA PRO A 162 10.19 6.43 13.89
C PRO A 162 10.17 7.76 14.65
N GLU A 163 11.27 8.51 14.58
CA GLU A 163 11.32 9.86 15.15
C GLU A 163 10.39 10.82 14.39
N TRP A 164 9.60 11.59 15.14
CA TRP A 164 8.62 12.53 14.58
C TRP A 164 8.43 13.71 15.52
N PRO A 165 8.49 14.98 15.03
CA PRO A 165 8.74 15.39 13.64
C PRO A 165 10.18 15.09 13.17
N ILE A 166 10.39 14.98 11.85
CA ILE A 166 11.72 14.73 11.29
C ILE A 166 12.60 15.97 11.54
N PRO A 167 13.75 15.85 12.24
CA PRO A 167 14.63 16.98 12.45
C PRO A 167 15.21 17.45 11.11
N THR A 168 14.92 18.70 10.74
CA THR A 168 15.52 19.32 9.56
C THR A 168 17.00 19.57 9.85
N LYS A 169 17.91 18.95 9.08
CA LYS A 169 19.35 19.29 9.18
C LYS A 169 19.51 20.79 8.87
N PRO A 170 20.25 21.56 9.68
CA PRO A 170 20.48 22.98 9.40
C PRO A 170 21.20 23.13 8.06
N LYS A 171 20.74 24.08 7.22
CA LYS A 171 21.41 24.43 5.96
C LYS A 171 22.90 24.70 6.22
N PRO A 172 23.83 24.16 5.41
CA PRO A 172 25.23 24.54 5.53
C PRO A 172 25.34 26.05 5.31
N LYS A 173 26.00 26.74 6.25
CA LYS A 173 26.31 28.17 6.09
C LYS A 173 27.14 28.35 4.82
N PRO A 174 26.87 29.35 3.98
CA PRO A 174 27.76 29.66 2.86
C PRO A 174 29.15 29.97 3.44
N SER A 175 30.14 29.23 2.96
CA SER A 175 31.56 29.50 3.25
C SER A 175 31.91 30.83 2.58
N GLU A 176 32.08 31.89 3.37
CA GLU A 176 32.82 33.08 2.93
C GLU A 176 34.26 32.61 2.69
N LEU A 177 34.59 32.32 1.44
CA LEU A 177 35.96 32.06 1.02
C LEU A 177 36.68 33.41 1.01
N ASP A 178 37.80 33.44 1.74
CA ASP A 178 38.75 34.54 1.87
C ASP A 178 39.06 35.21 0.53
N ASP A 179 38.58 36.45 0.37
CA ASP A 179 39.14 37.42 -0.57
C ASP A 179 40.48 37.94 -0.02
N GLU A 180 41.51 37.09 0.00
CA GLU A 180 42.90 37.52 0.19
C GLU A 180 43.70 37.13 -1.05
N ILE A 181 43.61 37.96 -2.09
CA ILE A 181 44.54 37.95 -3.23
C ILE A 181 45.56 39.08 -2.97
N PRO A 182 46.81 38.78 -2.58
CA PRO A 182 47.86 39.78 -2.49
C PRO A 182 48.40 40.09 -3.89
N PHE A 183 48.45 41.38 -4.24
CA PHE A 183 49.21 41.89 -5.39
C PHE A 183 50.70 42.03 -5.07
#